data_AF-A0AAE6YBP5-F1
#
_entry.id   AF-A0AAE6YBP5-F1
#
_cell.length_a   1.000
_cell.length_b   1.000
_cell.length_c   1.000
_cell.angle_alpha   90.00
_cell.angle_beta   90.00
_cell.angle_gamma   90.00
#
_symmetry.space_group_name_H-M   'P 1'
#
loop_
_entity.id
_entity.type
_entity.pdbx_description
1 polymer ?
#
loop_
_entity_poly.entity_id
_entity_poly.type
_entity_poly.pdbx_seq_one_letter_code
_entity_poly.pdbx_strand_id
1 'polypeptide(L)'
;MLAHRVTRPGQTTPALPHPGVETGLGVLRPTLARAAGQVADAAISWMTPHGYVQDTLLPAMAEGAAEAGRPVPRLVTVVHAAVNRPHRSPYRLAYTAARAHLAGPHYSDMLRRAGLRVHHSHPTIGARALVDAGVFLYGTAQEIAAGLAEYDRAGVDEVVVNVAGVYSDHGREDAVRDLQDILTAYREAEN
;
A
#
# COMPACT_ATOMS: atom_id res chain seq x y z
N MET A 1 12.52 -24.58 -19.84
CA MET A 1 13.32 -23.45 -20.36
C MET A 1 14.52 -23.28 -19.45
N LEU A 2 15.66 -23.89 -19.80
CA LEU A 2 16.87 -23.82 -18.97
C LEU A 2 17.50 -22.43 -19.13
N ALA A 3 17.61 -21.68 -18.05
CA ALA A 3 18.39 -20.45 -18.03
C ALA A 3 19.88 -20.83 -18.10
N HIS A 4 20.49 -20.69 -19.28
CA HIS A 4 21.93 -20.79 -19.43
C HIS A 4 22.59 -19.57 -18.77
N ARG A 5 23.15 -19.79 -17.58
CA ARG A 5 23.98 -18.78 -16.90
C ARG A 5 25.31 -18.67 -17.65
N VAL A 6 25.48 -17.62 -18.43
CA VAL A 6 26.77 -17.30 -19.05
C VAL A 6 27.65 -16.65 -17.99
N THR A 7 28.33 -17.45 -17.18
CA THR A 7 29.45 -16.98 -16.35
C THR A 7 30.76 -17.30 -17.06
N ARG A 8 31.65 -16.31 -17.22
CA ARG A 8 33.01 -16.57 -17.71
C ARG A 8 33.69 -17.55 -16.74
N PRO A 9 34.40 -18.58 -17.23
CA PRO A 9 35.16 -19.48 -16.36
C PRO A 9 36.12 -18.67 -15.47
N GLY A 10 36.03 -18.84 -14.14
CA GLY A 10 36.96 -18.25 -13.18
C GLY A 10 36.58 -16.89 -12.57
N GLN A 11 35.40 -16.32 -12.88
CA GLN A 11 34.91 -15.11 -12.20
C GLN A 11 33.59 -15.39 -11.45
N THR A 12 33.70 -15.94 -10.25
CA THR A 12 32.63 -15.87 -9.25
C THR A 12 32.89 -14.65 -8.38
N THR A 13 31.91 -13.75 -8.28
CA THR A 13 31.93 -12.69 -7.28
C THR A 13 32.02 -13.35 -5.89
N PRO A 14 32.89 -12.86 -4.98
CA PRO A 14 32.97 -13.41 -3.63
C PRO A 14 31.58 -13.37 -2.98
N ALA A 15 31.16 -14.48 -2.36
CA ALA A 15 29.92 -14.49 -1.61
C ALA A 15 30.08 -13.57 -0.39
N LEU A 16 29.28 -12.51 -0.33
CA LEU A 16 29.19 -11.64 0.83
C LEU A 16 28.11 -12.19 1.76
N PRO A 17 28.35 -12.32 3.07
CA PRO A 17 27.30 -12.67 4.01
C PRO A 17 26.25 -11.55 4.03
N HIS A 18 25.05 -11.84 3.52
CA HIS A 18 23.90 -10.94 3.51
C HIS A 18 22.64 -11.71 3.88
N PRO A 19 21.62 -11.07 4.47
CA PRO A 19 20.39 -11.73 4.94
C PRO A 19 19.46 -12.23 3.82
N GLY A 20 19.94 -12.41 2.59
CA GLY A 20 19.11 -12.62 1.40
C GLY A 20 18.66 -11.30 0.75
N VAL A 21 18.01 -11.40 -0.41
CA VAL A 21 17.29 -10.29 -1.06
C VAL A 21 15.86 -10.79 -1.24
N GLU A 22 14.88 -10.05 -0.71
CA GLU A 22 13.47 -10.32 -0.94
C GLU A 22 12.99 -9.63 -2.22
N THR A 23 12.09 -10.28 -2.94
CA THR A 23 11.44 -9.78 -4.15
C THR A 23 10.01 -9.36 -3.86
N GLY A 24 9.71 -8.09 -4.13
CA GLY A 24 8.36 -7.53 -4.02
C GLY A 24 7.69 -7.39 -5.39
N LEU A 25 6.43 -7.81 -5.50
CA LEU A 25 5.60 -7.57 -6.70
C LEU A 25 4.52 -6.53 -6.40
N GLY A 26 4.44 -5.48 -7.22
CA GLY A 26 3.33 -4.54 -7.17
C GLY A 26 2.01 -5.22 -7.59
N VAL A 27 1.01 -5.19 -6.71
CA VAL A 27 -0.29 -5.82 -6.92
C VAL A 27 -1.41 -4.79 -6.84
N LEU A 28 -2.33 -4.89 -7.80
CA LEU A 28 -3.51 -4.02 -7.86
C LEU A 28 -4.81 -4.82 -8.02
N ARG A 29 -4.75 -6.00 -8.64
CA ARG A 29 -5.91 -6.81 -9.02
C ARG A 29 -5.59 -8.31 -8.90
N PRO A 30 -6.61 -9.19 -8.83
CA PRO A 30 -6.45 -10.62 -8.58
C PRO A 30 -5.39 -11.33 -9.42
N THR A 31 -5.31 -11.05 -10.72
CA THR A 31 -4.32 -11.70 -11.59
C THR A 31 -2.88 -11.42 -11.15
N LEU A 32 -2.57 -10.19 -10.74
CA LEU A 32 -1.24 -9.84 -10.22
C LEU A 32 -1.05 -10.38 -8.80
N ALA A 33 -2.11 -10.41 -7.99
CA ALA A 33 -2.07 -10.98 -6.65
C ALA A 33 -1.75 -12.49 -6.68
N ARG A 34 -2.39 -13.23 -7.59
CA ARG A 34 -2.07 -14.64 -7.87
C ARG A 34 -0.65 -14.82 -8.40
N ALA A 35 -0.22 -13.98 -9.33
CA ALA A 35 1.17 -14.00 -9.81
C ALA A 35 2.16 -13.76 -8.66
N ALA A 36 1.89 -12.82 -7.75
CA ALA A 36 2.71 -12.60 -6.56
C ALA A 36 2.77 -13.86 -5.69
N GLY A 37 1.61 -14.50 -5.45
CA GLY A 37 1.52 -15.78 -4.76
C GLY A 37 2.46 -16.85 -5.33
N GLN A 38 2.61 -16.89 -6.66
CA GLN A 38 3.43 -17.87 -7.34
C GLN A 38 4.94 -17.61 -7.24
N VAL A 39 5.38 -16.34 -7.18
CA VAL A 39 6.81 -16.01 -7.44
C VAL A 39 7.46 -15.04 -6.47
N ALA A 40 6.71 -14.24 -5.73
CA ALA A 40 7.25 -13.16 -4.90
C ALA A 40 7.41 -13.58 -3.44
N ASP A 41 8.20 -12.80 -2.70
CA ASP A 41 8.31 -12.88 -1.23
C ASP A 41 7.33 -11.91 -0.55
N ALA A 42 7.03 -10.79 -1.22
CA ALA A 42 6.02 -9.82 -0.80
C ALA A 42 5.14 -9.36 -1.98
N ALA A 43 3.87 -9.13 -1.71
CA ALA A 43 2.94 -8.41 -2.57
C ALA A 43 2.78 -6.98 -2.04
N ILE A 44 2.93 -5.97 -2.89
CA ILE A 44 2.89 -4.55 -2.50
C ILE A 44 1.69 -3.88 -3.15
N SER A 45 0.75 -3.40 -2.33
CA SER A 45 -0.44 -2.68 -2.79
C SER A 45 -0.37 -1.19 -2.42
N TRP A 46 -1.14 -0.37 -3.12
CA TRP A 46 -1.12 1.09 -2.98
C TRP A 46 -2.55 1.64 -3.11
N MET A 47 -2.98 2.52 -2.18
CA MET A 47 -4.34 3.09 -2.16
C MET A 47 -5.45 2.02 -2.20
N THR A 48 -5.20 0.84 -1.64
CA THR A 48 -6.13 -0.29 -1.74
C THR A 48 -6.97 -0.36 -0.47
N PRO A 49 -8.31 -0.29 -0.52
CA PRO A 49 -9.13 -0.40 0.68
C PRO A 49 -8.96 -1.75 1.39
N HIS A 50 -8.98 -1.76 2.72
CA HIS A 50 -8.80 -2.98 3.52
C HIS A 50 -9.80 -4.10 3.18
N GLY A 51 -11.07 -3.78 2.90
CA GLY A 51 -12.05 -4.79 2.47
C GLY A 51 -11.68 -5.45 1.12
N TYR A 52 -11.14 -4.68 0.18
CA TYR A 52 -10.67 -5.24 -1.10
C TYR A 52 -9.39 -6.07 -0.93
N VAL A 53 -8.54 -5.71 0.02
CA VAL A 53 -7.42 -6.56 0.42
C VAL A 53 -7.93 -7.93 0.89
N GLN A 54 -8.81 -7.94 1.89
CA GLN A 54 -9.33 -9.14 2.53
C GLN A 54 -10.09 -10.03 1.56
N ASP A 55 -11.03 -9.45 0.80
CA ASP A 55 -11.99 -10.23 0.02
C ASP A 55 -11.48 -10.57 -1.38
N THR A 56 -10.44 -9.89 -1.86
CA THR A 56 -10.01 -9.98 -3.27
C THR A 56 -8.52 -10.29 -3.45
N LEU A 57 -7.63 -9.56 -2.77
CA LEU A 57 -6.19 -9.74 -2.99
C LEU A 57 -5.63 -10.97 -2.26
N LEU A 58 -5.92 -11.11 -0.96
CA LEU A 58 -5.41 -12.23 -0.16
C LEU A 58 -5.87 -13.60 -0.67
N PRO A 59 -7.15 -13.82 -1.07
CA PRO A 59 -7.56 -15.10 -1.63
C PRO A 59 -6.84 -15.44 -2.93
N ALA A 60 -6.62 -14.45 -3.81
CA ALA A 60 -5.90 -14.64 -5.06
C ALA A 60 -4.40 -14.96 -4.82
N MET A 61 -3.77 -14.30 -3.84
CA MET A 61 -2.40 -14.63 -3.42
C MET A 61 -2.30 -16.06 -2.91
N ALA A 62 -3.23 -16.49 -2.06
CA ALA A 62 -3.27 -17.84 -1.51
C ALA A 62 -3.44 -18.90 -2.61
N GLU A 63 -4.32 -18.65 -3.60
CA GLU A 63 -4.47 -19.53 -4.77
C GLU A 63 -3.14 -19.68 -5.53
N GLY A 64 -2.48 -18.56 -5.84
CA GLY A 64 -1.21 -18.58 -6.56
C GLY A 64 -0.09 -19.30 -5.80
N ALA A 65 -0.03 -19.11 -4.48
CA ALA A 65 0.95 -19.78 -3.63
C ALA A 65 0.72 -21.30 -3.59
N ALA A 66 -0.53 -21.74 -3.48
CA ALA A 66 -0.90 -23.15 -3.52
C ALA A 66 -0.51 -23.81 -4.85
N GLU A 67 -0.74 -23.13 -5.98
CA GLU A 67 -0.37 -23.63 -7.31
C GLU A 67 1.13 -23.82 -7.50
N ALA A 68 1.93 -22.93 -6.91
CA ALA A 68 3.38 -22.99 -6.96
C ALA A 68 4.00 -23.84 -5.84
N GLY A 69 3.18 -24.38 -4.93
CA GLY A 69 3.65 -25.20 -3.80
C GLY A 69 4.54 -24.44 -2.82
N ARG A 70 4.23 -23.16 -2.54
CA ARG A 70 5.03 -22.29 -1.65
C ARG A 70 4.17 -21.58 -0.59
N PRO A 71 4.80 -20.99 0.45
CA PRO A 71 4.10 -20.12 1.38
C PRO A 71 3.48 -18.90 0.67
N VAL A 72 2.39 -18.39 1.25
CA VAL A 72 1.77 -17.14 0.78
C VAL A 72 2.75 -15.98 1.07
N PRO A 73 3.03 -15.11 0.09
CA PRO A 73 3.89 -13.94 0.31
C PRO A 73 3.25 -12.95 1.28
N ARG A 74 4.07 -12.18 1.99
CA ARG A 74 3.59 -11.10 2.86
C ARG A 74 2.83 -10.05 2.05
N LEU A 75 1.73 -9.53 2.57
CA LEU A 75 1.06 -8.37 2.00
C LEU A 75 1.55 -7.09 2.68
N VAL A 76 2.17 -6.22 1.88
CA VAL A 76 2.54 -4.86 2.26
C VAL A 76 1.56 -3.90 1.58
N THR A 77 1.02 -2.93 2.33
CA THR A 77 0.16 -1.90 1.73
C THR A 77 0.59 -0.49 2.11
N VAL A 78 0.48 0.43 1.16
CA VAL A 78 0.79 1.85 1.38
C VAL A 78 -0.51 2.63 1.60
N VAL A 79 -0.67 3.17 2.81
CA VAL A 79 -1.86 3.92 3.24
C VAL A 79 -1.50 5.39 3.41
N HIS A 80 -2.25 6.26 2.74
CA HIS A 80 -2.05 7.69 2.90
C HIS A 80 -2.69 8.17 4.19
N ALA A 81 -2.00 9.03 4.93
CA ALA A 81 -2.50 9.58 6.18
C ALA A 81 -2.12 11.06 6.35
N ALA A 82 -2.97 11.80 7.05
CA ALA A 82 -2.66 13.15 7.52
C ALA A 82 -3.42 13.48 8.80
N VAL A 83 -2.72 14.02 9.80
CA VAL A 83 -3.35 14.46 11.06
C VAL A 83 -4.13 15.75 10.81
N ASN A 84 -5.33 15.82 11.37
CA ASN A 84 -6.17 17.01 11.36
C ASN A 84 -5.47 18.14 12.14
N ARG A 85 -5.15 19.22 11.44
CA ARG A 85 -4.52 20.42 11.97
C ARG A 85 -5.13 21.66 11.32
N PRO A 86 -5.00 22.84 11.93
CA PRO A 86 -5.46 24.09 11.35
C PRO A 86 -4.98 24.28 9.91
N HIS A 87 -5.85 24.81 9.05
CA HIS A 87 -5.58 25.13 7.64
C HIS A 87 -5.31 23.93 6.72
N ARG A 88 -5.62 22.71 7.16
CA ARG A 88 -5.52 21.51 6.32
C ARG A 88 -6.88 21.14 5.74
N SER A 89 -6.89 20.85 4.44
CA SER A 89 -8.07 20.27 3.76
C SER A 89 -7.77 18.82 3.40
N PRO A 90 -8.52 17.84 3.92
CA PRO A 90 -8.27 16.43 3.63
C PRO A 90 -8.37 16.13 2.14
N TYR A 91 -9.33 16.73 1.43
CA TYR A 91 -9.51 16.52 0.00
C TYR A 91 -8.35 17.10 -0.82
N ARG A 92 -7.79 18.23 -0.41
CA ARG A 92 -6.59 18.81 -1.05
C ARG A 92 -5.38 17.90 -0.82
N LEU A 93 -5.16 17.45 0.41
CA LEU A 93 -4.05 16.56 0.75
C LEU A 93 -4.13 15.23 0.01
N ALA A 94 -5.33 14.62 -0.04
CA ALA A 94 -5.58 13.40 -0.80
C ALA A 94 -5.35 13.61 -2.30
N TYR A 95 -5.80 14.73 -2.86
CA TYR A 95 -5.56 15.07 -4.26
C TYR A 95 -4.06 15.23 -4.54
N THR A 96 -3.35 15.99 -3.71
CA THR A 96 -1.90 16.20 -3.84
C THR A 96 -1.14 14.88 -3.81
N ALA A 97 -1.50 13.96 -2.90
CA ALA A 97 -0.85 12.66 -2.75
C ALA A 97 -1.16 11.70 -3.90
N ALA A 98 -2.42 11.67 -4.36
CA ALA A 98 -2.92 10.57 -5.19
C ALA A 98 -3.23 10.94 -6.65
N ARG A 99 -3.18 12.22 -7.06
CA ARG A 99 -3.67 12.67 -8.38
C ARG A 99 -3.13 11.87 -9.58
N ALA A 100 -1.85 11.51 -9.56
CA ALA A 100 -1.23 10.77 -10.65
C ALA A 100 -1.81 9.35 -10.78
N HIS A 101 -2.02 8.68 -9.65
CA HIS A 101 -2.63 7.35 -9.60
C HIS A 101 -4.13 7.42 -9.93
N LEU A 102 -4.84 8.42 -9.42
CA LEU A 102 -6.27 8.62 -9.73
C LEU A 102 -6.50 8.86 -11.22
N ALA A 103 -5.59 9.53 -11.92
CA ALA A 103 -5.65 9.70 -13.37
C ALA A 103 -5.35 8.41 -14.17
N GLY A 104 -4.84 7.36 -13.52
CA GLY A 104 -4.58 6.07 -14.12
C GLY A 104 -5.85 5.22 -14.27
N PRO A 105 -6.23 4.76 -15.48
CA PRO A 105 -7.44 3.94 -15.67
C PRO A 105 -7.44 2.64 -14.85
N HIS A 106 -6.28 2.02 -14.65
CA HIS A 106 -6.14 0.78 -13.89
C HIS A 106 -6.38 0.97 -12.38
N TYR A 107 -5.95 2.10 -11.80
CA TYR A 107 -6.25 2.45 -10.41
C TYR A 107 -7.73 2.81 -10.24
N SER A 108 -8.28 3.62 -11.14
CA SER A 108 -9.72 3.93 -11.12
C SER A 108 -10.60 2.69 -11.31
N ASP A 109 -10.15 1.68 -12.07
CA ASP A 109 -10.83 0.39 -12.18
C ASP A 109 -10.79 -0.40 -10.87
N MET A 110 -9.62 -0.53 -10.24
CA MET A 110 -9.48 -1.19 -8.95
C MET A 110 -10.36 -0.54 -7.88
N LEU A 111 -10.29 0.78 -7.74
CA LEU A 111 -11.05 1.52 -6.73
C LEU A 111 -12.58 1.37 -6.95
N ARG A 112 -13.05 1.35 -8.21
CA ARG A 112 -14.46 1.07 -8.51
C ARG A 112 -14.86 -0.34 -8.12
N ARG A 113 -14.01 -1.35 -8.38
CA ARG A 113 -14.24 -2.73 -7.94
C ARG A 113 -14.28 -2.85 -6.41
N ALA A 114 -13.50 -2.01 -5.74
CA ALA A 114 -13.51 -1.87 -4.28
C ALA A 114 -14.68 -1.03 -3.74
N GLY A 115 -15.63 -0.62 -4.59
CA GLY A 115 -16.86 0.07 -4.20
C GLY A 115 -16.80 1.61 -4.24
N LEU A 116 -15.66 2.21 -4.61
CA LEU A 116 -15.53 3.67 -4.64
C LEU A 116 -16.08 4.28 -5.94
N ARG A 117 -16.75 5.42 -5.81
CA ARG A 117 -17.24 6.21 -6.95
C ARG A 117 -16.13 7.10 -7.51
N VAL A 118 -15.23 6.52 -8.31
CA VAL A 118 -14.12 7.24 -8.94
C VAL A 118 -14.14 7.13 -10.47
N HIS A 119 -13.55 8.12 -11.14
CA HIS A 119 -13.31 8.08 -12.58
C HIS A 119 -11.98 8.77 -12.91
N HIS A 120 -11.20 8.19 -13.81
CA HIS A 120 -9.84 8.64 -14.10
C HIS A 120 -9.77 10.06 -14.69
N SER A 121 -10.80 10.48 -15.44
CA SER A 121 -10.93 11.85 -15.95
C SER A 121 -11.33 12.88 -14.87
N HIS A 122 -11.68 12.43 -13.65
CA HIS A 122 -12.16 13.29 -12.56
C HIS A 122 -11.38 13.04 -11.26
N PRO A 123 -10.05 13.26 -11.25
CA PRO A 123 -9.20 12.94 -10.10
C PRO A 123 -9.56 13.73 -8.83
N THR A 124 -10.12 14.93 -8.93
CA THR A 124 -10.60 15.69 -7.76
C THR A 124 -11.77 15.00 -7.06
N ILE A 125 -12.72 14.45 -7.82
CA ILE A 125 -13.82 13.65 -7.26
C ILE A 125 -13.27 12.35 -6.67
N GLY A 126 -12.30 11.74 -7.35
CA GLY A 126 -11.59 10.57 -6.85
C GLY A 126 -10.93 10.81 -5.49
N ALA A 127 -10.23 11.93 -5.32
CA ALA A 127 -9.58 12.29 -4.06
C ALA A 127 -10.58 12.44 -2.91
N ARG A 128 -11.75 13.02 -3.17
CA ARG A 128 -12.85 13.08 -2.18
C ARG A 128 -13.35 11.69 -1.81
N ALA A 129 -13.56 10.82 -2.79
CA ALA A 129 -13.98 9.44 -2.54
C ALA A 129 -12.96 8.64 -1.71
N LEU A 130 -11.65 8.89 -1.87
CA LEU A 130 -10.62 8.25 -1.04
C LEU A 130 -10.75 8.62 0.44
N VAL A 131 -11.00 9.90 0.73
CA VAL A 131 -11.19 10.40 2.10
C VAL A 131 -12.49 9.86 2.67
N ASP A 132 -13.60 10.01 1.93
CA ASP A 132 -14.94 9.62 2.37
C ASP A 132 -15.04 8.10 2.66
N ALA A 133 -14.23 7.28 1.97
CA ALA A 133 -14.19 5.83 2.13
C ALA A 133 -13.07 5.31 3.05
N GLY A 134 -12.31 6.20 3.73
CA GLY A 134 -11.24 5.77 4.64
C GLY A 134 -10.02 5.15 3.96
N VAL A 135 -9.81 5.39 2.66
CA VAL A 135 -8.62 4.96 1.91
C VAL A 135 -7.47 5.95 2.10
N PHE A 136 -7.82 7.23 2.22
CA PHE A 136 -6.95 8.26 2.77
C PHE A 136 -7.40 8.51 4.20
N LEU A 137 -6.56 8.20 5.18
CA LEU A 137 -6.87 8.36 6.59
C LEU A 137 -6.65 9.82 7.01
N TYR A 138 -7.68 10.45 7.57
CA TYR A 138 -7.61 11.81 8.06
C TYR A 138 -8.42 11.96 9.34
N GLY A 139 -7.82 12.56 10.35
CA GLY A 139 -8.43 12.72 11.66
C GLY A 139 -7.40 13.00 12.74
N THR A 140 -7.76 12.73 13.98
CA THR A 140 -6.80 12.66 15.09
C THR A 140 -5.81 11.51 14.86
N ALA A 141 -4.66 11.54 15.57
CA ALA A 141 -3.69 10.45 15.49
C ALA A 141 -4.31 9.11 15.91
N GLN A 142 -5.23 9.11 16.88
CA GLN A 142 -5.96 7.94 17.36
C GLN A 142 -6.94 7.40 16.33
N GLU A 143 -7.70 8.27 15.64
CA GLU A 143 -8.60 7.87 14.55
C GLU A 143 -7.82 7.26 13.39
N ILE A 144 -6.66 7.82 13.05
CA ILE A 144 -5.78 7.28 12.02
C ILE A 144 -5.23 5.91 12.46
N ALA A 145 -4.76 5.78 13.70
CA ALA A 145 -4.27 4.51 14.24
C ALA A 145 -5.34 3.42 14.18
N ALA A 146 -6.58 3.73 14.56
CA ALA A 146 -7.71 2.81 14.46
C ALA A 146 -7.99 2.39 13.00
N GLY A 147 -7.90 3.34 12.06
CA GLY A 147 -8.00 3.05 10.62
C GLY A 147 -6.87 2.18 10.08
N LEU A 148 -5.64 2.34 10.60
CA LEU A 148 -4.51 1.46 10.26
C LEU A 148 -4.74 0.03 10.80
N ALA A 149 -5.32 -0.11 12.00
CA ALA A 149 -5.64 -1.41 12.59
C ALA A 149 -6.75 -2.18 11.83
N GLU A 150 -7.55 -1.51 10.99
CA GLU A 150 -8.45 -2.20 10.06
C GLU A 150 -7.68 -3.01 9.00
N TYR A 151 -6.48 -2.56 8.59
CA TYR A 151 -5.65 -3.27 7.64
C TYR A 151 -5.01 -4.51 8.26
N ASP A 152 -4.54 -4.41 9.50
CA ASP A 152 -4.07 -5.57 10.27
C ASP A 152 -5.17 -6.63 10.40
N ARG A 153 -6.37 -6.22 10.82
CA ARG A 153 -7.55 -7.12 10.88
C ARG A 153 -7.96 -7.70 9.53
N ALA A 154 -7.70 -6.98 8.43
CA ALA A 154 -7.92 -7.47 7.08
C ALA A 154 -6.87 -8.49 6.60
N GLY A 155 -5.81 -8.73 7.39
CA GLY A 155 -4.73 -9.68 7.08
C GLY A 155 -3.53 -9.07 6.36
N VAL A 156 -3.31 -7.76 6.48
CA VAL A 156 -2.08 -7.10 5.99
C VAL A 156 -0.94 -7.32 6.97
N ASP A 157 0.20 -7.82 6.49
CA ASP A 157 1.39 -8.05 7.31
C ASP A 157 2.18 -6.77 7.63
N GLU A 158 2.17 -5.79 6.71
CA GLU A 158 2.92 -4.54 6.86
C GLU A 158 2.18 -3.34 6.27
N VAL A 159 2.00 -2.29 7.06
CA VAL A 159 1.41 -1.04 6.62
C VAL A 159 2.47 0.07 6.55
N VAL A 160 2.70 0.58 5.34
CA VAL A 160 3.56 1.75 5.12
C VAL A 160 2.71 3.01 5.21
N VAL A 161 2.91 3.78 6.28
CA VAL A 161 2.22 5.06 6.48
C VAL A 161 2.83 6.13 5.58
N ASN A 162 2.02 6.68 4.69
CA ASN A 162 2.45 7.65 3.68
C ASN A 162 1.86 9.04 3.95
N VAL A 163 2.72 9.96 4.38
CA VAL A 163 2.40 11.37 4.66
C VAL A 163 2.75 12.32 3.50
N ALA A 164 2.86 11.81 2.26
CA ALA A 164 3.29 12.59 1.10
C ALA A 164 2.37 13.79 0.80
N GLY A 165 1.06 13.67 1.05
CA GLY A 165 0.14 14.80 0.89
C GLY A 165 0.51 15.99 1.79
N VAL A 166 0.88 15.70 3.05
CA VAL A 166 1.34 16.72 4.01
C VAL A 166 2.71 17.24 3.60
N TYR A 167 3.64 16.35 3.24
CA TYR A 167 4.99 16.75 2.81
C TYR A 167 4.94 17.72 1.63
N SER A 168 4.11 17.45 0.64
CA SER A 168 4.01 18.28 -0.56
C SER A 168 3.31 19.61 -0.32
N ASP A 169 2.35 19.69 0.61
CA ASP A 169 1.54 20.91 0.82
C ASP A 169 2.03 21.79 1.98
N HIS A 170 2.64 21.18 3.00
CA HIS A 170 3.07 21.83 4.24
C HIS A 170 4.56 21.64 4.55
N GLY A 171 5.25 20.73 3.85
CA GLY A 171 6.68 20.53 3.99
C GLY A 171 7.08 19.42 4.96
N ARG A 172 8.40 19.21 5.06
CA ARG A 172 9.00 18.06 5.76
C ARG A 172 8.70 18.04 7.25
N GLU A 173 8.75 19.17 7.92
CA GLU A 173 8.60 19.25 9.39
C GLU A 173 7.20 18.83 9.83
N ASP A 174 6.18 19.33 9.14
CA ASP A 174 4.78 18.93 9.33
C ASP A 174 4.56 17.44 9.05
N ALA A 175 5.15 16.91 7.97
CA ALA A 175 5.02 15.50 7.61
C ALA A 175 5.66 14.57 8.64
N VAL A 176 6.87 14.90 9.13
CA VAL A 176 7.55 14.12 10.17
C VAL A 176 6.78 14.17 11.47
N ARG A 177 6.25 15.34 11.86
CA ARG A 177 5.42 15.49 13.06
C ARG A 177 4.17 14.61 13.00
N ASP A 178 3.46 14.63 11.88
CA ASP A 178 2.30 13.76 11.68
C ASP A 178 2.66 12.27 11.78
N LEU A 179 3.76 11.85 11.16
CA LEU A 179 4.22 10.47 11.22
C LEU A 179 4.56 10.06 12.67
N GLN A 180 5.22 10.93 13.43
CA GLN A 180 5.52 10.68 14.84
C GLN A 180 4.25 10.53 15.69
N ASP A 181 3.28 11.42 15.52
CA ASP A 181 2.02 11.38 16.27
C ASP A 181 1.22 10.11 15.94
N ILE A 182 1.13 9.74 14.65
CA ILE A 182 0.44 8.52 14.20
C ILE A 182 1.11 7.27 14.77
N LEU A 183 2.44 7.15 14.65
CA LEU A 183 3.17 5.98 15.13
C LEU A 183 3.13 5.85 16.66
N THR A 184 3.11 6.98 17.37
CA THR A 184 2.95 6.98 18.83
C THR A 184 1.56 6.48 19.22
N ALA A 185 0.51 7.04 18.63
CA ALA A 185 -0.87 6.62 18.89
C ALA A 185 -1.12 5.15 18.53
N TYR A 186 -0.50 4.64 17.45
CA TYR A 186 -0.61 3.24 17.07
C TYR A 186 0.01 2.30 18.12
N ARG A 187 1.22 2.60 18.60
CA ARG A 187 1.87 1.80 19.66
C ARG A 187 1.11 1.85 20.99
N GLU A 188 0.52 2.98 21.31
CA GLU A 188 -0.30 3.13 22.53
C GLU A 188 -1.58 2.29 22.46
N ALA A 189 -2.15 2.09 21.27
CA ALA A 189 -3.34 1.27 21.08
C ALA A 189 -3.06 -0.25 21.12
N GLU A 190 -1.80 -0.68 20.92
CA GLU A 190 -1.38 -2.08 20.99
C GLU A 190 -1.05 -2.55 22.42
N ASN A 191 -0.86 -1.63 23.37
CA ASN A 191 -0.55 -1.92 24.79
C ASN A 191 -1.81 -1.94 25.66
#